data_AF-W8VP57-F1
#
_entry.id   AF-W8VP57-F1
#
_cell.length_a   1.000
_cell.length_b   1.000
_cell.length_c   1.000
_cell.angle_alpha   90.00
_cell.angle_beta   90.00
_cell.angle_gamma   90.00
#
_symmetry.space_group_name_H-M   'P 1'
#
loop_
_entity.id
_entity.type
_entity.pdbx_description
1 polymer ?
#
loop_
_entity_poly.entity_id
_entity_poly.type
_entity_poly.pdbx_seq_one_letter_code
_entity_poly.pdbx_strand_id
1 'polypeptide(L)'
;MKFSLLSLFALLLILISCKDSPNNPNAIVVDSDYKTPFELGNGNQTTTYQDCIAFYQQLANDFSTVTIEEIGKTDIGLPLHVIHYSNSSINWGSLNENKIKILINNGIHPGESDGIDATMMLVRDLATGKMKVEDNVIFSTIAIYNVGGSLNRNTGTRTNQNGPESYGFRGNARNYDLNRDFIKADTRNTRAFAQIYHKIKPDIFIDNHVSNGADYQYTLTHLFTQHNRIGSATGSYIHNTFQPALEQALKNRSLDITPYVNVYNQSPDKGFSQFVDYPRYSTGYTALWNTIGFMVETHMLKPYNDRVLGTKAIMEEVIHIGSSNVEAIKKVRQENFTAFQAASYYPINFEVDESYADTLDFKGYEAIENVSELTGNKLMTYDRDQPFTRKTPFYTYMKATDSIRIPEYYVVPQGQWEVIELMRLNNIIMKPLEKDSTMTVGKYTMNKFNTAPSAYEGHYPHSNVKVQEKTRKVRFRESDILIPTAQPGIKYILETLEPAAPDSFFKWNYFDTILQQKEGYSAYVFEATARKMLEENESLRKRFDSMKRADRKFANSNRAQLSWLHDRSDNHEDAYLTYPIYKLN
;
A
#
# COMPACT_ATOMS: atom_id res chain seq x y z
N MET A 1 -17.62 -68.21 78.47
CA MET A 1 -17.93 -66.78 78.76
C MET A 1 -18.05 -66.08 77.42
N LYS A 2 -19.29 -65.89 76.92
CA LYS A 2 -20.03 -64.60 76.88
C LYS A 2 -19.21 -63.56 76.09
N PHE A 3 -19.54 -63.14 74.87
CA PHE A 3 -20.79 -62.50 74.38
C PHE A 3 -20.88 -62.69 72.84
N SER A 4 -22.00 -63.16 72.29
CA SER A 4 -23.17 -62.39 71.77
C SER A 4 -22.88 -61.74 70.41
N LEU A 5 -23.42 -62.21 69.28
CA LEU A 5 -24.82 -62.31 68.79
C LEU A 5 -25.06 -61.23 67.72
N LEU A 6 -25.29 -61.72 66.50
CA LEU A 6 -26.22 -61.26 65.46
C LEU A 6 -26.40 -59.78 65.12
N SER A 7 -26.29 -59.50 63.82
CA SER A 7 -27.26 -58.82 62.93
C SER A 7 -26.53 -57.85 62.00
N LEU A 8 -26.89 -57.61 60.75
CA LEU A 8 -27.76 -58.20 59.74
C LEU A 8 -27.54 -57.26 58.52
N PHE A 9 -27.37 -57.81 57.31
CA PHE A 9 -27.64 -57.18 56.00
C PHE A 9 -26.97 -55.84 55.63
N ALA A 10 -26.20 -55.83 54.53
CA ALA A 10 -26.69 -55.31 53.24
C ALA A 10 -25.55 -54.95 52.25
N LEU A 11 -25.77 -55.37 50.99
CA LEU A 11 -25.30 -54.82 49.70
C LEU A 11 -23.78 -54.84 49.40
N LEU A 12 -23.28 -55.72 48.53
CA LEU A 12 -23.35 -55.75 47.05
C LEU A 12 -22.42 -54.72 46.36
N LEU A 13 -21.64 -55.22 45.38
CA LEU A 13 -20.75 -54.54 44.41
C LEU A 13 -19.32 -54.33 44.93
N ILE A 14 -18.24 -54.77 44.27
CA ILE A 14 -17.82 -54.43 42.91
C ILE A 14 -16.97 -55.57 42.31
N LEU A 15 -17.44 -56.17 41.21
CA LEU A 15 -16.59 -56.77 40.17
C LEU A 15 -16.76 -55.86 38.94
N ILE A 16 -15.79 -54.99 38.69
CA ILE A 16 -15.66 -54.31 37.40
C ILE A 16 -14.65 -55.11 36.57
N SER A 17 -15.20 -55.91 35.67
CA SER A 17 -14.52 -56.44 34.50
C SER A 17 -14.20 -55.28 33.57
N CYS A 18 -12.95 -55.22 33.10
CA CYS A 18 -12.54 -54.41 31.97
C CYS A 18 -13.45 -54.68 30.78
N LYS A 19 -13.91 -53.60 30.15
CA LYS A 19 -14.50 -53.61 28.81
C LYS A 19 -13.74 -52.60 27.98
N ASP A 20 -12.91 -53.12 27.09
CA ASP A 20 -12.26 -52.36 26.02
C ASP A 20 -13.35 -51.67 25.18
N SER A 21 -13.22 -50.35 25.01
CA SER A 21 -14.02 -49.59 24.06
C SER A 21 -13.30 -49.55 22.70
N PRO A 22 -14.04 -49.63 21.59
CA PRO A 22 -13.49 -49.81 20.26
C PRO A 22 -12.85 -48.53 19.71
N ASN A 23 -11.73 -48.71 19.02
CA ASN A 23 -11.04 -47.71 18.19
C ASN A 23 -12.03 -46.94 17.31
N ASN A 24 -12.07 -45.62 17.48
CA ASN A 24 -12.71 -44.68 16.58
C ASN A 24 -11.70 -44.31 15.46
N PRO A 25 -11.94 -44.61 14.17
CA PRO A 25 -10.94 -44.39 13.12
C PRO A 25 -10.78 -42.92 12.69
N ASN A 26 -11.50 -41.97 13.30
CA ASN A 26 -11.49 -40.55 12.91
C ASN A 26 -10.96 -39.61 14.01
N ALA A 27 -10.11 -40.10 14.91
CA ALA A 27 -9.37 -39.20 15.79
C ALA A 27 -8.30 -38.45 14.97
N ILE A 28 -8.40 -37.13 14.99
CA ILE A 28 -7.52 -36.15 14.35
C ILE A 28 -6.09 -36.36 14.86
N VAL A 29 -5.26 -37.02 14.06
CA VAL A 29 -3.80 -37.19 14.27
C VAL A 29 -3.07 -36.60 13.05
N VAL A 30 -3.41 -35.36 12.66
CA VAL A 30 -2.87 -34.70 11.45
C VAL A 30 -2.00 -33.48 11.80
N ASP A 31 -2.12 -32.91 13.01
CA ASP A 31 -1.41 -31.66 13.39
C ASP A 31 0.11 -31.87 13.62
N SER A 32 0.56 -33.10 13.93
CA SER A 32 1.99 -33.37 14.14
C SER A 32 2.82 -33.32 12.86
N ASP A 33 2.20 -33.53 11.70
CA ASP A 33 2.90 -33.85 10.46
C ASP A 33 3.17 -32.62 9.57
N TYR A 34 2.62 -31.46 9.91
CA TYR A 34 2.77 -30.20 9.16
C TYR A 34 3.33 -29.06 10.01
N LYS A 35 4.26 -29.34 10.92
CA LYS A 35 4.95 -28.26 11.65
C LYS A 35 5.70 -27.37 10.66
N THR A 36 5.61 -26.05 10.86
CA THR A 36 6.38 -25.09 10.05
C THR A 36 7.86 -25.14 10.43
N PRO A 37 8.77 -24.68 9.54
CA PRO A 37 10.18 -24.53 9.90
C PRO A 37 10.40 -23.70 11.17
N PHE A 38 9.58 -22.66 11.40
CA PHE A 38 9.59 -21.87 12.63
C PHE A 38 9.27 -22.72 13.88
N GLU A 39 8.25 -23.58 13.83
CA GLU A 39 7.87 -24.44 14.97
C GLU A 39 8.82 -25.63 15.20
N LEU A 40 9.54 -26.06 14.16
CA LEU A 40 10.60 -27.05 14.28
C LEU A 40 11.90 -26.47 14.85
N GLY A 41 12.07 -25.14 14.73
CA GLY A 41 13.21 -24.40 15.23
C GLY A 41 13.13 -24.07 16.72
N ASN A 42 13.91 -23.07 17.13
CA ASN A 42 14.02 -22.61 18.52
C ASN A 42 13.13 -21.39 18.84
N GLY A 43 12.18 -21.03 17.97
CA GLY A 43 11.35 -19.82 18.09
C GLY A 43 12.05 -18.52 17.67
N ASN A 44 13.30 -18.58 17.19
CA ASN A 44 14.05 -17.43 16.65
C ASN A 44 14.62 -17.70 15.24
N GLN A 45 14.03 -18.65 14.52
CA GLN A 45 14.42 -19.04 13.16
C GLN A 45 13.23 -18.87 12.23
N THR A 46 13.50 -18.41 11.00
CA THR A 46 12.48 -18.23 9.96
C THR A 46 12.75 -19.15 8.78
N THR A 47 11.68 -19.51 8.08
CA THR A 47 11.73 -20.35 6.88
C THR A 47 12.66 -19.80 5.79
N THR A 48 13.19 -20.69 4.95
CA THR A 48 13.85 -20.31 3.70
C THR A 48 12.81 -20.20 2.57
N TYR A 49 13.17 -19.58 1.45
CA TYR A 49 12.27 -19.53 0.27
C TYR A 49 11.89 -20.95 -0.17
N GLN A 50 12.86 -21.85 -0.29
CA GLN A 50 12.65 -23.22 -0.73
C GLN A 50 11.75 -24.00 0.23
N ASP A 51 12.01 -23.90 1.55
CA ASP A 51 11.21 -24.60 2.55
C ASP A 51 9.77 -24.05 2.63
N CYS A 52 9.61 -22.73 2.49
CA CYS A 52 8.29 -22.08 2.44
C CYS A 52 7.45 -22.63 1.27
N ILE A 53 8.01 -22.69 0.06
CA ILE A 53 7.28 -23.19 -1.10
C ILE A 53 7.03 -24.70 -0.99
N ALA A 54 8.00 -25.49 -0.55
CA ALA A 54 7.85 -26.93 -0.36
C ALA A 54 6.73 -27.26 0.65
N PHE A 55 6.66 -26.52 1.75
CA PHE A 55 5.60 -26.64 2.74
C PHE A 55 4.20 -26.41 2.14
N TYR A 56 4.03 -25.33 1.36
CA TYR A 56 2.75 -25.03 0.73
C TYR A 56 2.38 -26.03 -0.37
N GLN A 57 3.36 -26.55 -1.11
CA GLN A 57 3.14 -27.62 -2.08
C GLN A 57 2.67 -28.91 -1.39
N GLN A 58 3.26 -29.26 -0.25
CA GLN A 58 2.81 -30.40 0.55
C GLN A 58 1.36 -30.21 1.00
N LEU A 59 1.02 -29.06 1.59
CA LEU A 59 -0.37 -28.77 1.99
C LEU A 59 -1.35 -28.82 0.81
N ALA A 60 -1.00 -28.27 -0.36
CA ALA A 60 -1.87 -28.31 -1.53
C ALA A 60 -2.05 -29.72 -2.12
N ASN A 61 -1.08 -30.61 -1.94
CA ASN A 61 -1.19 -32.02 -2.35
C ASN A 61 -2.11 -32.81 -1.42
N ASP A 62 -2.06 -32.51 -0.11
CA ASP A 62 -2.75 -33.29 0.92
C ASP A 62 -4.16 -32.76 1.23
N PHE A 63 -4.43 -31.48 0.95
CA PHE A 63 -5.72 -30.82 1.24
C PHE A 63 -6.32 -30.14 0.01
N SER A 64 -7.47 -30.62 -0.45
CA SER A 64 -8.21 -30.03 -1.59
C SER A 64 -8.75 -28.62 -1.32
N THR A 65 -8.78 -28.19 -0.06
CA THR A 65 -9.15 -26.82 0.35
C THR A 65 -8.02 -25.83 0.14
N VAL A 66 -6.80 -26.29 -0.11
CA VAL A 66 -5.60 -25.48 -0.37
C VAL A 66 -5.19 -25.64 -1.83
N THR A 67 -4.92 -24.53 -2.50
CA THR A 67 -4.30 -24.52 -3.84
C THR A 67 -3.11 -23.59 -3.86
N ILE A 68 -2.11 -23.90 -4.68
CA ILE A 68 -0.95 -23.06 -4.95
C ILE A 68 -0.90 -22.72 -6.44
N GLU A 69 -0.69 -21.45 -6.76
CA GLU A 69 -0.59 -20.94 -8.12
C GLU A 69 0.68 -20.09 -8.28
N GLU A 70 1.35 -20.23 -9.42
CA GLU A 70 2.44 -19.34 -9.84
C GLU A 70 1.89 -18.20 -10.72
N ILE A 71 2.12 -16.95 -10.33
CA ILE A 71 1.66 -15.78 -11.08
C ILE A 71 2.83 -14.84 -11.38
N GLY A 72 2.99 -14.53 -12.66
CA GLY A 72 4.03 -13.61 -13.16
C GLY A 72 5.45 -14.10 -12.91
N LYS A 73 6.44 -13.26 -13.22
CA LYS A 73 7.84 -13.44 -12.81
C LYS A 73 8.26 -12.25 -11.98
N THR A 74 9.18 -12.44 -11.06
CA THR A 74 9.84 -11.37 -10.30
C THR A 74 11.14 -10.95 -11.00
N ASP A 75 11.82 -9.93 -10.47
CA ASP A 75 13.09 -9.46 -11.05
C ASP A 75 14.23 -10.48 -10.96
N ILE A 76 14.14 -11.49 -10.07
CA ILE A 76 15.09 -12.61 -10.03
C ILE A 76 14.73 -13.75 -11.00
N GLY A 77 13.62 -13.63 -11.74
CA GLY A 77 13.18 -14.59 -12.75
C GLY A 77 12.28 -15.72 -12.24
N LEU A 78 12.07 -15.82 -10.93
CA LEU A 78 11.15 -16.77 -10.28
C LEU A 78 9.73 -16.19 -10.14
N PRO A 79 8.67 -17.02 -10.13
CA PRO A 79 7.30 -16.54 -9.99
C PRO A 79 6.95 -16.15 -8.55
N LEU A 80 5.87 -15.36 -8.41
CA LEU A 80 5.19 -15.25 -7.12
C LEU A 80 4.31 -16.47 -6.92
N HIS A 81 4.37 -17.06 -5.73
CA HIS A 81 3.51 -18.17 -5.34
C HIS A 81 2.34 -17.62 -4.53
N VAL A 82 1.13 -17.89 -4.99
CA VAL A 82 -0.11 -17.48 -4.34
C VAL A 82 -0.81 -18.72 -3.82
N ILE A 83 -1.12 -18.72 -2.53
CA ILE A 83 -1.80 -19.82 -1.86
C ILE A 83 -3.22 -19.38 -1.59
N HIS A 84 -4.18 -20.21 -1.96
CA HIS A 84 -5.59 -19.98 -1.67
C HIS A 84 -6.12 -21.08 -0.76
N TYR A 85 -6.89 -20.67 0.25
CA TYR A 85 -7.70 -21.53 1.09
C TYR A 85 -9.19 -21.19 0.92
N SER A 86 -10.02 -22.21 0.70
CA SER A 86 -11.48 -22.10 0.84
C SER A 86 -12.11 -23.49 1.05
N ASN A 87 -13.19 -23.56 1.81
CA ASN A 87 -13.99 -24.79 1.95
C ASN A 87 -14.72 -25.18 0.65
N SER A 88 -14.78 -24.28 -0.34
CA SER A 88 -15.43 -24.49 -1.63
C SER A 88 -14.47 -24.22 -2.78
N SER A 89 -14.73 -24.80 -3.95
CA SER A 89 -13.97 -24.48 -5.17
C SER A 89 -14.08 -22.98 -5.51
N ILE A 90 -12.96 -22.35 -5.88
CA ILE A 90 -12.91 -20.94 -6.22
C ILE A 90 -13.08 -20.75 -7.73
N ASN A 91 -14.08 -19.97 -8.15
CA ASN A 91 -14.23 -19.52 -9.54
C ASN A 91 -13.90 -18.03 -9.66
N TRP A 92 -12.67 -17.72 -10.08
CA TRP A 92 -12.20 -16.34 -10.29
C TRP A 92 -12.91 -15.59 -11.44
N GLY A 93 -13.63 -16.28 -12.32
CA GLY A 93 -14.49 -15.66 -13.34
C GLY A 93 -15.81 -15.13 -12.78
N SER A 94 -16.19 -15.53 -11.56
CA SER A 94 -17.37 -15.02 -10.86
C SER A 94 -17.00 -13.89 -9.88
N LEU A 95 -17.98 -13.07 -9.50
CA LEU A 95 -17.76 -11.97 -8.56
C LEU A 95 -17.47 -12.46 -7.12
N ASN A 96 -17.94 -13.67 -6.78
CA ASN A 96 -17.90 -14.25 -5.42
C ASN A 96 -18.53 -13.31 -4.36
N GLU A 97 -19.70 -12.74 -4.65
CA GLU A 97 -20.35 -11.73 -3.78
C GLU A 97 -20.84 -12.27 -2.44
N ASN A 98 -21.03 -13.58 -2.31
CA ASN A 98 -21.37 -14.22 -1.04
C ASN A 98 -20.14 -14.61 -0.21
N LYS A 99 -18.92 -14.35 -0.71
CA LYS A 99 -17.66 -14.68 -0.02
C LYS A 99 -16.91 -13.40 0.37
N ILE A 100 -16.31 -13.39 1.56
CA ILE A 100 -15.27 -12.42 1.91
C ILE A 100 -13.94 -12.88 1.32
N LYS A 101 -13.28 -12.01 0.57
CA LYS A 101 -11.98 -12.28 -0.04
C LYS A 101 -10.90 -11.52 0.72
N ILE A 102 -9.96 -12.25 1.31
CA ILE A 102 -8.86 -11.70 2.09
C ILE A 102 -7.56 -12.00 1.34
N LEU A 103 -6.74 -10.97 1.11
CA LEU A 103 -5.41 -11.13 0.53
C LEU A 103 -4.33 -10.67 1.51
N ILE A 104 -3.40 -11.56 1.81
CA ILE A 104 -2.21 -11.27 2.64
C ILE A 104 -0.99 -11.14 1.74
N ASN A 105 -0.24 -10.07 1.93
CA ASN A 105 1.08 -9.89 1.34
C ASN A 105 2.16 -10.09 2.41
N ASN A 106 3.07 -11.03 2.16
CA ASN A 106 4.16 -11.35 3.08
C ASN A 106 5.52 -11.10 2.43
N GLY A 107 6.52 -10.76 3.25
CA GLY A 107 7.91 -10.69 2.79
C GLY A 107 8.12 -9.64 1.71
N ILE A 108 7.43 -8.51 1.77
CA ILE A 108 7.78 -7.33 0.97
C ILE A 108 9.17 -6.81 1.35
N HIS A 109 9.48 -6.87 2.64
CA HIS A 109 10.84 -6.83 3.16
C HIS A 109 11.14 -8.16 3.87
N PRO A 110 11.81 -9.12 3.22
CA PRO A 110 12.06 -10.46 3.76
C PRO A 110 12.88 -10.53 5.05
N GLY A 111 13.41 -9.40 5.53
CA GLY A 111 13.97 -9.25 6.88
C GLY A 111 12.93 -9.12 8.00
N GLU A 112 11.65 -9.00 7.61
CA GLU A 112 10.45 -8.84 8.44
C GLU A 112 9.62 -10.11 8.27
N SER A 113 10.26 -11.24 8.58
CA SER A 113 9.78 -12.57 8.19
C SER A 113 8.58 -13.05 9.01
N ASP A 114 8.17 -12.28 10.02
CA ASP A 114 7.08 -12.53 10.95
C ASP A 114 5.80 -13.00 10.26
N GLY A 115 5.39 -12.29 9.20
CA GLY A 115 4.19 -12.61 8.42
C GLY A 115 4.31 -13.90 7.61
N ILE A 116 5.52 -14.24 7.14
CA ILE A 116 5.76 -15.46 6.36
C ILE A 116 5.47 -16.68 7.26
N ASP A 117 6.12 -16.74 8.42
CA ASP A 117 5.97 -17.88 9.33
C ASP A 117 4.56 -17.94 9.95
N ALA A 118 3.99 -16.79 10.33
CA ALA A 118 2.64 -16.70 10.85
C ALA A 118 1.58 -17.22 9.85
N THR A 119 1.73 -16.88 8.58
CA THR A 119 0.79 -17.29 7.54
C THR A 119 0.93 -18.76 7.18
N MET A 120 2.14 -19.33 7.22
CA MET A 120 2.34 -20.78 7.07
C MET A 120 1.57 -21.57 8.14
N MET A 121 1.69 -21.14 9.41
CA MET A 121 0.95 -21.76 10.52
C MET A 121 -0.57 -21.61 10.34
N LEU A 122 -1.03 -20.42 9.93
CA LEU A 122 -2.45 -20.14 9.74
C LEU A 122 -3.08 -20.99 8.63
N VAL A 123 -2.44 -21.08 7.47
CA VAL A 123 -2.95 -21.88 6.34
C VAL A 123 -3.01 -23.35 6.70
N ARG A 124 -2.01 -23.88 7.42
CA ARG A 124 -2.10 -25.24 7.96
C ARG A 124 -3.27 -25.38 8.91
N ASP A 125 -3.43 -24.47 9.88
CA ASP A 125 -4.49 -24.59 10.89
C ASP A 125 -5.87 -24.56 10.23
N LEU A 126 -6.05 -23.78 9.16
CA LEU A 126 -7.24 -23.79 8.31
C LEU A 126 -7.40 -25.14 7.58
N ALA A 127 -6.36 -25.62 6.91
CA ALA A 127 -6.37 -26.86 6.13
C ALA A 127 -6.68 -28.11 6.97
N THR A 128 -6.08 -28.19 8.16
CA THR A 128 -6.27 -29.31 9.11
C THR A 128 -7.57 -29.21 9.90
N GLY A 129 -8.30 -28.10 9.78
CA GLY A 129 -9.53 -27.84 10.53
C GLY A 129 -9.31 -27.50 12.01
N LYS A 130 -8.06 -27.22 12.42
CA LYS A 130 -7.72 -26.69 13.75
C LYS A 130 -8.30 -25.30 13.97
N MET A 131 -8.29 -24.47 12.93
CA MET A 131 -9.09 -23.26 12.84
C MET A 131 -10.26 -23.52 11.88
N LYS A 132 -11.49 -23.45 12.39
CA LYS A 132 -12.69 -23.59 11.55
C LYS A 132 -13.17 -22.23 11.10
N VAL A 133 -13.55 -22.15 9.83
CA VAL A 133 -14.15 -20.97 9.21
C VAL A 133 -15.38 -21.35 8.40
N GLU A 134 -16.28 -20.41 8.27
CA GLU A 134 -17.49 -20.56 7.45
C GLU A 134 -17.12 -20.71 5.96
N ASP A 135 -18.03 -21.30 5.19
CA ASP A 135 -17.83 -21.46 3.75
C ASP A 135 -17.69 -20.12 3.03
N ASN A 136 -18.14 -19.02 3.63
CA ASN A 136 -18.08 -17.69 3.04
C ASN A 136 -16.66 -17.09 3.00
N VAL A 137 -15.60 -17.80 3.40
CA VAL A 137 -14.22 -17.30 3.38
C VAL A 137 -13.44 -17.78 2.14
N ILE A 138 -12.79 -16.85 1.47
CA ILE A 138 -11.67 -17.10 0.55
C ILE A 138 -10.46 -16.37 1.12
N PHE A 139 -9.49 -17.13 1.65
CA PHE A 139 -8.24 -16.60 2.16
C PHE A 139 -7.16 -16.82 1.12
N SER A 140 -6.44 -15.77 0.73
CA SER A 140 -5.35 -15.82 -0.23
C SER A 140 -4.10 -15.18 0.35
N THR A 141 -2.93 -15.72 0.06
CA THR A 141 -1.66 -15.13 0.48
C THR A 141 -0.61 -15.22 -0.61
N ILE A 142 0.16 -14.15 -0.79
CA ILE A 142 1.43 -14.20 -1.50
C ILE A 142 2.47 -14.69 -0.50
N ALA A 143 3.04 -15.88 -0.73
CA ALA A 143 3.95 -16.51 0.23
C ALA A 143 5.14 -15.60 0.57
N ILE A 144 5.84 -15.12 -0.46
CA ILE A 144 6.99 -14.23 -0.35
C ILE A 144 6.98 -13.28 -1.55
N TYR A 145 6.66 -12.01 -1.32
CA TYR A 145 6.56 -11.00 -2.37
C TYR A 145 7.91 -10.60 -2.94
N ASN A 146 8.90 -10.34 -2.08
CA ASN A 146 10.27 -10.05 -2.50
C ASN A 146 11.12 -11.32 -2.56
N VAL A 147 10.93 -12.13 -3.60
CA VAL A 147 11.68 -13.38 -3.80
C VAL A 147 13.20 -13.14 -3.85
N GLY A 148 13.65 -12.11 -4.59
CA GLY A 148 15.08 -11.78 -4.69
C GLY A 148 15.71 -11.40 -3.35
N GLY A 149 15.00 -10.59 -2.55
CA GLY A 149 15.42 -10.24 -1.19
C GLY A 149 15.46 -11.45 -0.26
N SER A 150 14.49 -12.37 -0.37
CA SER A 150 14.44 -13.59 0.44
C SER A 150 15.60 -14.53 0.17
N LEU A 151 16.03 -14.63 -1.08
CA LEU A 151 17.22 -15.40 -1.47
C LEU A 151 18.54 -14.73 -1.04
N ASN A 152 18.54 -13.40 -0.89
CA ASN A 152 19.68 -12.65 -0.34
C ASN A 152 19.68 -12.69 1.20
N ARG A 153 19.94 -13.88 1.76
CA ARG A 153 19.96 -14.11 3.21
C ARG A 153 21.21 -13.54 3.87
N ASN A 154 21.04 -13.01 5.07
CA ASN A 154 22.11 -12.48 5.91
C ASN A 154 21.74 -12.60 7.40
N THR A 155 22.59 -12.06 8.27
CA THR A 155 22.41 -12.10 9.74
C THR A 155 22.58 -10.74 10.43
N GLY A 156 22.88 -9.66 9.69
CA GLY A 156 23.39 -8.43 10.29
C GLY A 156 23.04 -7.11 9.60
N THR A 157 22.28 -7.12 8.50
CA THR A 157 21.99 -5.86 7.77
C THR A 157 20.91 -5.01 8.45
N ARG A 158 20.18 -5.54 9.43
CA ARG A 158 19.13 -4.82 10.18
C ARG A 158 19.60 -4.49 11.60
N THR A 159 20.34 -3.40 11.75
CA THR A 159 20.96 -2.98 13.03
C THR A 159 19.97 -2.53 14.10
N ASN A 160 18.74 -2.24 13.71
CA ASN A 160 17.70 -1.68 14.59
C ASN A 160 16.59 -2.68 14.95
N GLN A 161 16.78 -3.98 14.67
CA GLN A 161 15.77 -5.01 14.87
C GLN A 161 16.35 -6.22 15.61
N ASN A 162 15.61 -6.73 16.58
CA ASN A 162 15.80 -8.04 17.21
C ASN A 162 15.19 -9.12 16.29
N GLY A 163 15.83 -9.37 15.15
CA GLY A 163 15.35 -10.27 14.11
C GLY A 163 15.64 -11.75 14.39
N PRO A 164 15.11 -12.67 13.58
CA PRO A 164 15.52 -14.07 13.63
C PRO A 164 17.01 -14.21 13.29
N GLU A 165 17.60 -15.36 13.62
CA GLU A 165 19.04 -15.64 13.47
C GLU A 165 19.60 -15.35 12.06
N SER A 166 18.77 -15.58 11.03
CA SER A 166 19.07 -15.24 9.64
C SER A 166 17.77 -14.89 8.91
N TYR A 167 17.84 -13.92 8.01
CA TYR A 167 16.67 -13.38 7.30
C TYR A 167 17.06 -12.82 5.93
N GLY A 168 16.08 -12.43 5.10
CA GLY A 168 16.33 -11.87 3.78
C GLY A 168 16.60 -10.37 3.75
N PHE A 169 17.10 -9.85 2.64
CA PHE A 169 17.44 -8.45 2.46
C PHE A 169 16.23 -7.58 2.07
N ARG A 170 16.27 -6.28 2.42
CA ARG A 170 15.17 -5.33 2.20
C ARG A 170 14.89 -5.07 0.72
N GLY A 171 15.94 -4.77 -0.05
CA GLY A 171 15.83 -4.49 -1.49
C GLY A 171 15.53 -5.76 -2.28
N ASN A 172 14.86 -5.60 -3.43
CA ASN A 172 14.67 -6.71 -4.36
C ASN A 172 15.94 -7.03 -5.17
N ALA A 173 15.84 -7.91 -6.19
CA ALA A 173 16.97 -8.26 -7.04
C ALA A 173 17.58 -7.08 -7.83
N ARG A 174 16.82 -6.00 -8.01
CA ARG A 174 17.26 -4.72 -8.60
C ARG A 174 17.49 -3.63 -7.55
N ASN A 175 17.51 -4.01 -6.27
CA ASN A 175 17.69 -3.15 -5.10
C ASN A 175 16.60 -2.07 -4.91
N TYR A 176 15.39 -2.26 -5.46
CA TYR A 176 14.24 -1.42 -5.15
C TYR A 176 13.63 -1.80 -3.80
N ASP A 177 13.20 -0.80 -3.03
CA ASP A 177 12.22 -0.99 -1.97
C ASP A 177 10.84 -1.20 -2.59
N LEU A 178 10.35 -2.44 -2.58
CA LEU A 178 9.06 -2.78 -3.18
C LEU A 178 7.89 -2.06 -2.52
N ASN A 179 8.03 -1.62 -1.26
CA ASN A 179 7.03 -0.80 -0.57
C ASN A 179 7.08 0.68 -1.00
N ARG A 180 7.55 0.96 -2.21
CA ARG A 180 7.49 2.27 -2.89
C ARG A 180 7.10 2.14 -4.37
N ASP A 181 6.81 0.92 -4.84
CA ASP A 181 6.76 0.61 -6.26
C ASP A 181 5.34 0.44 -6.81
N PHE A 182 4.29 0.44 -5.98
CA PHE A 182 2.92 0.06 -6.39
C PHE A 182 2.25 0.95 -7.44
N ILE A 183 2.80 2.13 -7.75
CA ILE A 183 2.31 3.02 -8.82
C ILE A 183 3.20 2.97 -10.06
N LYS A 184 4.48 3.26 -9.90
CA LYS A 184 5.46 3.24 -11.00
C LYS A 184 5.65 1.84 -11.59
N ALA A 185 5.51 0.80 -10.76
CA ALA A 185 5.58 -0.61 -11.14
C ALA A 185 6.82 -0.92 -12.02
N ASP A 186 7.97 -0.41 -11.58
CA ASP A 186 9.25 -0.60 -12.28
C ASP A 186 9.75 -2.04 -12.16
N THR A 187 9.35 -2.72 -11.08
CA THR A 187 9.76 -4.09 -10.80
C THR A 187 8.74 -5.08 -11.36
N ARG A 188 9.21 -6.24 -11.79
CA ARG A 188 8.29 -7.31 -12.19
C ARG A 188 7.49 -7.87 -11.00
N ASN A 189 8.01 -7.73 -9.78
CA ASN A 189 7.28 -8.05 -8.55
C ASN A 189 5.95 -7.29 -8.48
N THR A 190 5.97 -5.95 -8.60
CA THR A 190 4.75 -5.14 -8.57
C THR A 190 3.80 -5.46 -9.71
N ARG A 191 4.34 -5.76 -10.90
CA ARG A 191 3.52 -6.16 -12.05
C ARG A 191 2.79 -7.49 -11.79
N ALA A 192 3.47 -8.46 -11.20
CA ALA A 192 2.85 -9.71 -10.77
C ALA A 192 1.83 -9.46 -9.65
N PHE A 193 2.13 -8.59 -8.68
CA PHE A 193 1.16 -8.19 -7.66
C PHE A 193 -0.12 -7.60 -8.26
N ALA A 194 -0.02 -6.69 -9.23
CA ALA A 194 -1.19 -6.11 -9.88
C ALA A 194 -2.06 -7.19 -10.56
N GLN A 195 -1.45 -8.19 -11.21
CA GLN A 195 -2.16 -9.34 -11.78
C GLN A 195 -2.91 -10.14 -10.69
N ILE A 196 -2.22 -10.45 -9.59
CA ILE A 196 -2.80 -11.18 -8.44
C ILE A 196 -3.97 -10.39 -7.85
N TYR A 197 -3.75 -9.10 -7.58
CA TYR A 197 -4.74 -8.21 -7.00
C TYR A 197 -5.99 -8.12 -7.87
N HIS A 198 -5.83 -7.92 -9.17
CA HIS A 198 -6.95 -7.76 -10.11
C HIS A 198 -7.67 -9.07 -10.43
N LYS A 199 -6.99 -10.22 -10.25
CA LYS A 199 -7.61 -11.55 -10.28
C LYS A 199 -8.47 -11.80 -9.05
N ILE A 200 -7.94 -11.50 -7.86
CA ILE A 200 -8.61 -11.79 -6.58
C ILE A 200 -9.70 -10.76 -6.27
N LYS A 201 -9.42 -9.47 -6.52
CA LYS A 201 -10.24 -8.32 -6.12
C LYS A 201 -10.62 -8.39 -4.63
N PRO A 202 -9.64 -8.39 -3.72
CA PRO A 202 -9.87 -8.64 -2.30
C PRO A 202 -10.79 -7.58 -1.68
N ASP A 203 -11.59 -8.01 -0.71
CA ASP A 203 -12.40 -7.14 0.14
C ASP A 203 -11.56 -6.58 1.30
N ILE A 204 -10.65 -7.39 1.83
CA ILE A 204 -9.69 -7.03 2.87
C ILE A 204 -8.26 -7.34 2.40
N PHE A 205 -7.33 -6.43 2.65
CA PHE A 205 -5.91 -6.60 2.36
C PHE A 205 -5.06 -6.38 3.61
N ILE A 206 -4.12 -7.28 3.88
CA ILE A 206 -3.14 -7.14 4.96
C ILE A 206 -1.74 -7.22 4.37
N ASP A 207 -0.89 -6.28 4.75
CA ASP A 207 0.55 -6.34 4.47
C ASP A 207 1.30 -6.49 5.79
N ASN A 208 2.09 -7.55 5.93
CA ASN A 208 2.80 -7.85 7.19
C ASN A 208 4.23 -7.27 7.16
N HIS A 209 4.53 -6.43 8.15
CA HIS A 209 5.78 -5.67 8.33
C HIS A 209 6.27 -5.73 9.78
N VAL A 210 7.46 -5.18 9.99
CA VAL A 210 8.05 -4.90 11.31
C VAL A 210 8.36 -3.41 11.40
N SER A 211 7.96 -2.79 12.50
CA SER A 211 8.04 -1.35 12.72
C SER A 211 9.47 -0.85 12.86
N ASN A 212 9.66 0.47 12.74
CA ASN A 212 10.90 1.14 13.11
C ASN A 212 10.57 2.28 14.07
N GLY A 213 11.53 2.71 14.89
CA GLY A 213 11.39 3.94 15.69
C GLY A 213 11.51 3.72 17.20
N ALA A 214 10.49 4.16 17.94
CA ALA A 214 10.47 4.19 19.40
C ALA A 214 10.38 2.80 20.06
N ASP A 215 10.80 2.68 21.32
CA ASP A 215 10.55 1.49 22.15
C ASP A 215 9.30 1.71 23.03
N TYR A 216 8.36 0.78 22.99
CA TYR A 216 7.10 0.82 23.72
C TYR A 216 6.64 -0.59 24.12
N GLN A 217 5.58 -0.69 24.92
CA GLN A 217 5.18 -1.98 25.51
C GLN A 217 4.52 -2.93 24.50
N TYR A 218 3.82 -2.40 23.49
CA TYR A 218 3.09 -3.19 22.50
C TYR A 218 4.00 -4.09 21.66
N THR A 219 3.53 -5.32 21.39
CA THR A 219 4.15 -6.20 20.38
C THR A 219 3.64 -5.90 18.98
N LEU A 220 2.40 -5.42 18.88
CA LEU A 220 1.70 -5.19 17.62
C LEU A 220 1.36 -3.72 17.51
N THR A 221 1.57 -3.18 16.31
CA THR A 221 0.97 -1.92 15.88
C THR A 221 0.30 -2.11 14.53
N HIS A 222 -0.58 -1.18 14.15
CA HIS A 222 -1.28 -1.22 12.88
C HIS A 222 -1.20 0.10 12.13
N LEU A 223 -1.32 0.01 10.82
CA LEU A 223 -1.47 1.17 9.94
C LEU A 223 -2.67 0.90 9.04
N PHE A 224 -3.87 1.23 9.52
CA PHE A 224 -5.07 1.20 8.71
C PHE A 224 -4.99 2.21 7.57
N THR A 225 -5.57 1.84 6.43
CA THR A 225 -5.80 2.80 5.36
C THR A 225 -6.53 4.02 5.87
N GLN A 226 -6.07 5.20 5.46
CA GLN A 226 -6.56 6.44 6.04
C GLN A 226 -8.03 6.68 5.68
N HIS A 227 -8.86 6.77 6.72
CA HIS A 227 -10.31 6.73 6.61
C HIS A 227 -10.92 7.97 5.91
N ASN A 228 -10.30 9.15 6.00
CA ASN A 228 -10.75 10.34 5.25
C ASN A 228 -10.36 10.29 3.76
N ARG A 229 -9.34 9.49 3.39
CA ARG A 229 -8.84 9.38 2.01
C ARG A 229 -9.51 8.28 1.19
N ILE A 230 -9.93 7.17 1.82
CA ILE A 230 -10.49 6.04 1.08
C ILE A 230 -11.88 6.36 0.49
N GLY A 231 -12.64 7.25 1.10
CA GLY A 231 -14.01 7.66 0.74
C GLY A 231 -15.00 7.43 1.89
N SER A 232 -16.09 8.20 1.95
CA SER A 232 -16.89 8.37 3.16
C SER A 232 -17.49 7.09 3.74
N ALA A 233 -18.10 6.21 2.92
CA ALA A 233 -18.79 5.02 3.41
C ALA A 233 -17.80 3.98 3.94
N THR A 234 -16.81 3.59 3.12
CA THR A 234 -15.78 2.63 3.55
C THR A 234 -14.91 3.20 4.67
N GLY A 235 -14.55 4.49 4.61
CA GLY A 235 -13.76 5.16 5.63
C GLY A 235 -14.44 5.18 6.99
N SER A 236 -15.73 5.55 7.02
CA SER A 236 -16.53 5.52 8.25
C SER A 236 -16.64 4.11 8.83
N TYR A 237 -16.80 3.09 7.98
CA TYR A 237 -16.84 1.71 8.42
C TYR A 237 -15.50 1.24 9.00
N ILE A 238 -14.37 1.57 8.35
CA ILE A 238 -13.03 1.26 8.88
C ILE A 238 -12.85 1.87 10.27
N HIS A 239 -13.08 3.18 10.40
CA HIS A 239 -12.79 3.92 11.62
C HIS A 239 -13.75 3.61 12.77
N ASN A 240 -15.06 3.52 12.49
CA ASN A 240 -16.07 3.38 13.56
C ASN A 240 -16.47 1.93 13.84
N THR A 241 -16.07 0.96 13.01
CA THR A 241 -16.54 -0.43 13.14
C THR A 241 -15.41 -1.44 13.03
N PHE A 242 -14.72 -1.51 11.90
CA PHE A 242 -13.73 -2.56 11.66
C PHE A 242 -12.54 -2.47 12.60
N GLN A 243 -11.91 -1.30 12.71
CA GLN A 243 -10.76 -1.09 13.59
C GLN A 243 -11.12 -1.33 15.07
N PRO A 244 -12.17 -0.71 15.65
CA PRO A 244 -12.55 -0.97 17.03
C PRO A 244 -12.89 -2.44 17.32
N ALA A 245 -13.53 -3.13 16.36
CA ALA A 245 -13.82 -4.57 16.49
C ALA A 245 -12.55 -5.41 16.55
N LEU A 246 -11.56 -5.12 15.70
CA LEU A 246 -10.27 -5.82 15.71
C LEU A 246 -9.50 -5.54 17.01
N GLU A 247 -9.41 -4.28 17.43
CA GLU A 247 -8.74 -3.90 18.68
C GLU A 247 -9.37 -4.59 19.89
N GLN A 248 -10.70 -4.67 19.94
CA GLN A 248 -11.40 -5.38 21.02
C GLN A 248 -11.20 -6.89 20.96
N ALA A 249 -11.19 -7.50 19.78
CA ALA A 249 -10.94 -8.93 19.61
C ALA A 249 -9.53 -9.32 20.07
N LEU A 250 -8.52 -8.52 19.73
CA LEU A 250 -7.14 -8.74 20.16
C LEU A 250 -6.97 -8.48 21.66
N LYS A 251 -7.64 -7.47 22.22
CA LYS A 251 -7.67 -7.23 23.67
C LYS A 251 -8.22 -8.43 24.44
N ASN A 252 -9.24 -9.12 23.91
CA ASN A 252 -9.77 -10.35 24.51
C ASN A 252 -8.74 -11.50 24.51
N ARG A 253 -7.71 -11.43 23.66
CA ARG A 253 -6.57 -12.35 23.60
C ARG A 253 -5.36 -11.85 24.41
N SER A 254 -5.53 -10.81 25.22
CA SER A 254 -4.44 -10.12 25.93
C SER A 254 -3.35 -9.56 25.00
N LEU A 255 -3.72 -9.22 23.76
CA LEU A 255 -2.86 -8.59 22.77
C LEU A 255 -3.34 -7.16 22.54
N ASP A 256 -2.86 -6.23 23.36
CA ASP A 256 -3.13 -4.82 23.08
C ASP A 256 -2.36 -4.38 21.81
N ILE A 257 -3.02 -3.55 21.00
CA ILE A 257 -2.46 -2.97 19.77
C ILE A 257 -2.63 -1.45 19.81
N THR A 258 -1.77 -0.74 19.08
CA THR A 258 -1.84 0.72 18.94
C THR A 258 -1.55 1.13 17.49
N PRO A 259 -2.00 2.31 17.02
CA PRO A 259 -1.58 2.80 15.71
C PRO A 259 -0.06 2.92 15.57
N TYR A 260 0.45 2.80 14.35
CA TYR A 260 1.88 2.87 14.04
C TYR A 260 2.52 4.15 14.60
N VAL A 261 3.57 3.97 15.40
CA VAL A 261 4.21 5.04 16.17
C VAL A 261 5.40 5.60 15.40
N ASN A 262 5.28 6.82 14.88
CA ASN A 262 6.39 7.53 14.25
C ASN A 262 6.60 8.92 14.88
N VAL A 263 7.69 9.08 15.63
CA VAL A 263 7.88 10.22 16.54
C VAL A 263 9.21 10.96 16.34
N TYR A 264 10.01 10.64 15.32
CA TYR A 264 11.25 11.36 14.94
C TYR A 264 12.13 11.85 16.10
N ASN A 265 12.57 10.95 16.99
CA ASN A 265 13.36 11.24 18.19
C ASN A 265 12.65 12.12 19.25
N GLN A 266 11.33 12.14 19.26
CA GLN A 266 10.52 12.64 20.36
C GLN A 266 9.89 11.48 21.12
N SER A 267 9.48 11.74 22.36
CA SER A 267 8.74 10.76 23.15
C SER A 267 7.30 10.64 22.62
N PRO A 268 6.78 9.42 22.39
CA PRO A 268 5.42 9.23 21.88
C PRO A 268 4.31 9.80 22.77
N ASP A 269 4.55 9.97 24.08
CA ASP A 269 3.55 10.48 25.01
C ASP A 269 3.14 11.94 24.73
N LYS A 270 3.94 12.68 23.96
CA LYS A 270 3.62 14.04 23.47
C LYS A 270 2.58 14.05 22.33
N GLY A 271 2.22 12.89 21.82
CA GLY A 271 1.29 12.72 20.72
C GLY A 271 1.99 12.49 19.38
N PHE A 272 1.27 11.85 18.46
CA PHE A 272 1.76 11.52 17.12
C PHE A 272 0.60 11.45 16.11
N SER A 273 0.92 11.50 14.83
CA SER A 273 -0.07 11.47 13.75
C SER A 273 -0.13 10.11 13.06
N GLN A 274 -1.30 9.75 12.54
CA GLN A 274 -1.43 8.59 11.65
C GLN A 274 -0.52 8.78 10.42
N PHE A 275 0.18 7.72 10.03
CA PHE A 275 0.96 7.71 8.80
C PHE A 275 0.05 7.78 7.55
N VAL A 276 0.44 8.60 6.57
CA VAL A 276 -0.29 8.72 5.30
C VAL A 276 0.11 7.59 4.35
N ASP A 277 -0.80 6.64 4.12
CA ASP A 277 -0.64 5.55 3.15
C ASP A 277 -0.82 6.05 1.71
N TYR A 278 0.14 6.82 1.21
CA TYR A 278 0.16 7.24 -0.21
C TYR A 278 0.06 6.06 -1.19
N PRO A 279 -0.45 6.28 -2.42
CA PRO A 279 -0.66 5.21 -3.39
C PRO A 279 0.58 4.37 -3.74
N ARG A 280 1.80 4.88 -3.53
CA ARG A 280 3.05 4.11 -3.71
C ARG A 280 3.20 2.91 -2.75
N TYR A 281 2.49 2.92 -1.62
CA TYR A 281 2.47 1.84 -0.63
C TYR A 281 1.37 0.83 -0.97
N SER A 282 1.50 -0.41 -0.49
CA SER A 282 0.56 -1.48 -0.78
C SER A 282 -0.87 -1.14 -0.35
N THR A 283 -1.09 -0.74 0.91
CA THR A 283 -2.40 -0.34 1.44
C THR A 283 -2.96 0.87 0.69
N GLY A 284 -2.15 1.89 0.45
CA GLY A 284 -2.51 3.06 -0.34
C GLY A 284 -2.94 2.74 -1.77
N TYR A 285 -2.26 1.79 -2.43
CA TYR A 285 -2.65 1.28 -3.74
C TYR A 285 -3.99 0.51 -3.68
N THR A 286 -4.16 -0.39 -2.71
CA THR A 286 -5.42 -1.14 -2.58
C THR A 286 -6.61 -0.24 -2.24
N ALA A 287 -6.38 0.86 -1.54
CA ALA A 287 -7.38 1.89 -1.24
C ALA A 287 -7.93 2.57 -2.50
N LEU A 288 -7.17 2.60 -3.61
CA LEU A 288 -7.65 3.10 -4.91
C LEU A 288 -8.80 2.26 -5.47
N TRP A 289 -8.97 1.04 -4.98
CA TRP A 289 -10.01 0.10 -5.39
C TRP A 289 -10.99 -0.18 -4.24
N ASN A 290 -11.08 0.74 -3.28
CA ASN A 290 -11.94 0.67 -2.10
C ASN A 290 -11.75 -0.62 -1.29
N THR A 291 -10.56 -1.21 -1.26
CA THR A 291 -10.28 -2.37 -0.41
C THR A 291 -9.95 -1.92 1.00
N ILE A 292 -10.48 -2.63 2.01
CA ILE A 292 -10.16 -2.36 3.41
C ILE A 292 -8.75 -2.88 3.66
N GLY A 293 -7.78 -1.98 3.64
CA GLY A 293 -6.36 -2.29 3.79
C GLY A 293 -5.84 -1.91 5.17
N PHE A 294 -4.91 -2.69 5.71
CA PHE A 294 -4.03 -2.24 6.78
C PHE A 294 -2.69 -2.97 6.78
N MET A 295 -1.67 -2.32 7.32
CA MET A 295 -0.37 -2.95 7.55
C MET A 295 -0.29 -3.41 9.01
N VAL A 296 0.15 -4.64 9.22
CA VAL A 296 0.59 -5.10 10.54
C VAL A 296 2.04 -4.70 10.70
N GLU A 297 2.36 -4.05 11.81
CA GLU A 297 3.70 -3.55 12.11
C GLU A 297 4.09 -4.07 13.49
N THR A 298 4.74 -5.24 13.52
CA THR A 298 5.22 -5.83 14.79
C THR A 298 6.39 -5.00 15.33
N HIS A 299 6.54 -4.93 16.65
CA HIS A 299 7.59 -4.10 17.24
C HIS A 299 8.98 -4.74 17.08
N MET A 300 9.89 -4.05 16.38
CA MET A 300 11.23 -4.56 16.04
C MET A 300 12.09 -5.05 17.21
N LEU A 301 11.86 -4.59 18.43
CA LEU A 301 12.67 -4.97 19.60
C LEU A 301 12.08 -6.12 20.42
N LYS A 302 10.84 -6.53 20.14
CA LYS A 302 10.20 -7.66 20.83
C LYS A 302 10.72 -9.00 20.29
N PRO A 303 10.71 -10.07 21.11
CA PRO A 303 11.18 -11.39 20.71
C PRO A 303 10.48 -11.88 19.44
N TYR A 304 11.22 -12.52 18.53
CA TYR A 304 10.69 -12.96 17.24
C TYR A 304 9.44 -13.83 17.37
N ASN A 305 9.46 -14.80 18.28
CA ASN A 305 8.33 -15.66 18.59
C ASN A 305 7.04 -14.88 18.88
N ASP A 306 7.10 -13.86 19.73
CA ASP A 306 5.93 -13.09 20.14
C ASP A 306 5.36 -12.30 18.96
N ARG A 307 6.25 -11.82 18.06
CA ARG A 307 5.83 -11.12 16.85
C ARG A 307 5.13 -12.06 15.86
N VAL A 308 5.67 -13.25 15.62
CA VAL A 308 5.04 -14.28 14.76
C VAL A 308 3.66 -14.66 15.28
N LEU A 309 3.55 -14.97 16.57
CA LEU A 309 2.28 -15.36 17.19
C LEU A 309 1.26 -14.21 17.20
N GLY A 310 1.72 -12.97 17.43
CA GLY A 310 0.89 -11.78 17.35
C GLY A 310 0.35 -11.53 15.94
N THR A 311 1.19 -11.64 14.90
CA THR A 311 0.78 -11.51 13.51
C THR A 311 -0.24 -12.58 13.11
N LYS A 312 -0.05 -13.82 13.55
CA LYS A 312 -1.04 -14.90 13.34
C LYS A 312 -2.38 -14.55 13.99
N ALA A 313 -2.37 -14.09 15.23
CA ALA A 313 -3.58 -13.70 15.96
C ALA A 313 -4.39 -12.62 15.24
N ILE A 314 -3.73 -11.58 14.72
CA ILE A 314 -4.41 -10.54 13.93
C ILE A 314 -5.11 -11.14 12.71
N MET A 315 -4.42 -11.98 11.94
CA MET A 315 -5.00 -12.56 10.73
C MET A 315 -6.20 -13.47 11.05
N GLU A 316 -6.15 -14.23 12.15
CA GLU A 316 -7.28 -15.03 12.62
C GLU A 316 -8.50 -14.17 12.95
N GLU A 317 -8.32 -13.08 13.71
CA GLU A 317 -9.42 -12.18 14.05
C GLU A 317 -9.99 -11.47 12.83
N VAL A 318 -9.15 -11.10 11.86
CA VAL A 318 -9.63 -10.51 10.60
C VAL A 318 -10.46 -11.50 9.79
N ILE A 319 -10.07 -12.78 9.74
CA ILE A 319 -10.87 -13.81 9.08
C ILE A 319 -12.25 -13.91 9.74
N HIS A 320 -12.31 -13.94 11.08
CA HIS A 320 -13.58 -14.00 11.81
C HIS A 320 -14.44 -12.76 11.58
N ILE A 321 -13.87 -11.56 11.74
CA ILE A 321 -14.58 -10.29 11.51
C ILE A 321 -15.08 -10.19 10.07
N GLY A 322 -14.23 -10.52 9.09
CA GLY A 322 -14.60 -10.50 7.68
C GLY A 322 -15.74 -11.48 7.36
N SER A 323 -15.64 -12.71 7.87
CA SER A 323 -16.65 -13.77 7.73
C SER A 323 -18.01 -13.37 8.31
N SER A 324 -18.02 -12.68 9.46
CA SER A 324 -19.27 -12.23 10.09
C SER A 324 -19.86 -10.96 9.46
N ASN A 325 -19.11 -10.23 8.64
CA ASN A 325 -19.50 -8.92 8.12
C ASN A 325 -19.49 -8.81 6.58
N VAL A 326 -19.60 -9.93 5.85
CA VAL A 326 -19.52 -9.96 4.38
C VAL A 326 -20.41 -8.92 3.71
N GLU A 327 -21.68 -8.85 4.09
CA GLU A 327 -22.65 -7.93 3.50
C GLU A 327 -22.28 -6.47 3.78
N ALA A 328 -21.97 -6.14 5.04
CA ALA A 328 -21.61 -4.79 5.45
C ALA A 328 -20.37 -4.28 4.71
N ILE A 329 -19.31 -5.11 4.64
CA ILE A 329 -18.07 -4.77 3.94
C ILE A 329 -18.34 -4.55 2.45
N LYS A 330 -19.04 -5.46 1.77
CA LYS A 330 -19.32 -5.31 0.34
C LYS A 330 -20.19 -4.10 0.04
N LYS A 331 -21.19 -3.83 0.88
CA LYS A 331 -22.08 -2.67 0.76
C LYS A 331 -21.30 -1.36 0.81
N VAL A 332 -20.47 -1.14 1.83
CA VAL A 332 -19.74 0.14 1.98
C VAL A 332 -18.70 0.35 0.87
N ARG A 333 -18.12 -0.74 0.34
CA ARG A 333 -17.21 -0.68 -0.82
C ARG A 333 -17.97 -0.26 -2.09
N GLN A 334 -19.12 -0.88 -2.34
CA GLN A 334 -19.97 -0.57 -3.49
C GLN A 334 -20.55 0.85 -3.44
N GLU A 335 -20.90 1.33 -2.25
CA GLU A 335 -21.31 2.72 -2.02
C GLU A 335 -20.19 3.70 -2.39
N ASN A 336 -18.94 3.43 -2.00
CA ASN A 336 -17.80 4.25 -2.40
C ASN A 336 -17.58 4.24 -3.92
N PHE A 337 -17.66 3.08 -4.59
CA PHE A 337 -17.57 3.01 -6.06
C PHE A 337 -18.62 3.89 -6.74
N THR A 338 -19.88 3.80 -6.29
CA THR A 338 -20.98 4.62 -6.80
C THR A 338 -20.76 6.10 -6.54
N ALA A 339 -20.31 6.46 -5.33
CA ALA A 339 -20.09 7.85 -4.94
C ALA A 339 -19.00 8.52 -5.79
N PHE A 340 -17.87 7.86 -6.03
CA PHE A 340 -16.80 8.42 -6.87
C PHE A 340 -17.19 8.51 -8.35
N GLN A 341 -17.98 7.57 -8.87
CA GLN A 341 -18.49 7.67 -10.25
C GLN A 341 -19.45 8.86 -10.45
N ALA A 342 -20.18 9.25 -9.41
CA ALA A 342 -21.09 10.41 -9.45
C ALA A 342 -20.43 11.73 -9.04
N ALA A 343 -19.19 11.72 -8.57
CA ALA A 343 -18.51 12.90 -8.06
C ALA A 343 -18.14 13.87 -9.18
N SER A 344 -18.28 15.18 -8.94
CA SER A 344 -17.76 16.22 -9.85
C SER A 344 -16.30 16.60 -9.55
N TYR A 345 -15.87 16.37 -8.30
CA TYR A 345 -14.53 16.69 -7.82
C TYR A 345 -13.94 15.51 -7.05
N TYR A 346 -12.65 15.30 -7.22
CA TYR A 346 -11.88 14.32 -6.47
C TYR A 346 -10.87 15.04 -5.58
N PRO A 347 -10.91 14.82 -4.25
CA PRO A 347 -9.94 15.43 -3.34
C PRO A 347 -8.56 14.82 -3.54
N ILE A 348 -7.53 15.66 -3.58
CA ILE A 348 -6.13 15.25 -3.59
C ILE A 348 -5.36 16.07 -2.57
N ASN A 349 -4.15 15.60 -2.24
CA ASN A 349 -3.25 16.24 -1.27
C ASN A 349 -3.92 16.37 0.11
N PHE A 350 -3.52 15.51 1.03
CA PHE A 350 -4.08 15.50 2.38
C PHE A 350 -3.03 15.95 3.37
N GLU A 351 -3.47 16.71 4.36
CA GLU A 351 -2.69 17.08 5.53
C GLU A 351 -3.43 16.67 6.80
N VAL A 352 -2.67 16.49 7.88
CA VAL A 352 -3.23 16.21 9.21
C VAL A 352 -4.06 17.40 9.64
N ASP A 353 -5.28 17.14 10.12
CA ASP A 353 -6.11 18.18 10.73
C ASP A 353 -5.83 18.26 12.23
N GLU A 354 -4.89 19.15 12.61
CA GLU A 354 -4.46 19.33 14.00
C GLU A 354 -5.57 19.86 14.93
N SER A 355 -6.73 20.25 14.39
CA SER A 355 -7.88 20.68 15.20
C SER A 355 -8.64 19.51 15.85
N TYR A 356 -8.40 18.28 15.39
CA TYR A 356 -9.01 17.06 15.93
C TYR A 356 -7.95 16.03 16.28
N ALA A 357 -8.09 15.42 17.45
CA ALA A 357 -7.26 14.29 17.87
C ALA A 357 -8.10 13.31 18.67
N ASP A 358 -7.88 12.02 18.42
CA ASP A 358 -8.33 10.98 19.33
C ASP A 358 -7.39 10.94 20.54
N THR A 359 -7.81 10.28 21.62
CA THR A 359 -6.96 10.08 22.79
C THR A 359 -6.69 8.60 23.00
N LEU A 360 -5.42 8.21 22.91
CA LEU A 360 -4.97 6.85 23.18
C LEU A 360 -4.63 6.69 24.66
N ASP A 361 -4.92 5.52 25.23
CA ASP A 361 -4.26 5.03 26.45
C ASP A 361 -2.93 4.38 26.07
N PHE A 362 -1.93 5.20 25.75
CA PHE A 362 -0.68 4.75 25.17
C PHE A 362 0.25 4.12 26.22
N LYS A 363 0.67 2.88 25.97
CA LYS A 363 1.57 2.09 26.81
C LYS A 363 3.03 2.23 26.34
N GLY A 364 3.75 3.17 26.93
CA GLY A 364 5.14 3.48 26.59
C GLY A 364 6.14 3.15 27.71
N TYR A 365 7.39 3.53 27.45
CA TYR A 365 8.50 3.56 28.41
C TYR A 365 9.00 5.01 28.52
N GLU A 366 9.47 5.45 29.68
CA GLU A 366 9.99 6.81 29.84
C GLU A 366 11.16 7.08 28.88
N ALA A 367 11.08 8.20 28.16
CA ALA A 367 12.18 8.68 27.34
C ALA A 367 13.22 9.40 28.23
N ILE A 368 14.47 8.94 28.19
CA ILE A 368 15.59 9.52 28.95
C ILE A 368 16.60 10.09 27.97
N GLU A 369 17.06 11.31 28.22
CA GLU A 369 18.15 11.92 27.48
C GLU A 369 19.46 11.77 28.25
N ASN A 370 20.39 11.00 27.70
CA ASN A 370 21.73 10.77 28.25
C ASN A 370 22.82 11.29 27.30
N VAL A 371 24.04 11.47 27.80
CA VAL A 371 25.20 11.73 26.94
C VAL A 371 25.76 10.38 26.47
N SER A 372 25.81 10.17 25.17
CA SER A 372 26.43 9.00 24.56
C SER A 372 27.93 8.96 24.87
N GLU A 373 28.39 7.94 25.59
CA GLU A 373 29.82 7.76 25.90
C GLU A 373 30.68 7.60 24.63
N LEU A 374 30.10 7.05 23.56
CA LEU A 374 30.78 6.83 22.28
C LEU A 374 31.01 8.12 21.50
N THR A 375 30.04 9.04 21.51
CA THR A 375 30.05 10.22 20.63
C THR A 375 30.15 11.55 21.36
N GLY A 376 29.93 11.56 22.68
CA GLY A 376 29.83 12.78 23.50
C GLY A 376 28.56 13.60 23.28
N ASN A 377 27.65 13.16 22.41
CA ASN A 377 26.41 13.88 22.09
C ASN A 377 25.23 13.40 22.91
N LYS A 378 24.19 14.24 23.01
CA LYS A 378 22.90 13.87 23.58
C LYS A 378 22.26 12.74 22.76
N LEU A 379 21.73 11.74 23.46
CA LEU A 379 21.03 10.60 22.90
C LEU A 379 19.79 10.31 23.75
N MET A 380 18.64 10.27 23.09
CA MET A 380 17.40 9.82 23.72
C MET A 380 17.35 8.28 23.67
N THR A 381 17.05 7.67 24.81
CA THR A 381 16.81 6.23 24.99
C THR A 381 15.48 6.01 25.71
N TYR A 382 15.02 4.76 25.80
CA TYR A 382 13.78 4.40 26.49
C TYR A 382 14.11 3.48 27.68
N ASP A 383 13.61 3.82 28.87
CA ASP A 383 13.83 3.05 30.09
C ASP A 383 12.73 2.00 30.29
N ARG A 384 13.10 0.74 30.05
CA ARG A 384 12.18 -0.40 30.16
C ARG A 384 11.74 -0.69 31.59
N ASP A 385 12.47 -0.20 32.60
CA ASP A 385 12.12 -0.36 34.02
C ASP A 385 11.10 0.68 34.48
N GLN A 386 10.77 1.67 33.64
CA GLN A 386 9.77 2.71 33.89
C GLN A 386 8.65 2.66 32.84
N PRO A 387 7.80 1.61 32.82
CA PRO A 387 6.63 1.57 31.95
C PRO A 387 5.55 2.54 32.42
N PHE A 388 4.83 3.15 31.47
CA PHE A 388 3.69 4.01 31.77
C PHE A 388 2.47 3.65 30.90
N THR A 389 1.30 4.11 31.33
CA THR A 389 0.12 4.25 30.47
C THR A 389 -0.37 5.69 30.58
N ARG A 390 -0.36 6.44 29.47
CA ARG A 390 -0.67 7.88 29.45
C ARG A 390 -1.71 8.18 28.38
N LYS A 391 -2.56 9.17 28.68
CA LYS A 391 -3.46 9.77 27.69
C LYS A 391 -2.62 10.54 26.68
N THR A 392 -2.60 10.08 25.44
CA THR A 392 -1.73 10.61 24.39
C THR A 392 -2.57 11.04 23.18
N PRO A 393 -2.43 12.29 22.69
CA PRO A 393 -3.11 12.74 21.49
C PRO A 393 -2.69 11.94 20.26
N PHE A 394 -3.66 11.47 19.48
CA PHE A 394 -3.43 10.80 18.21
C PHE A 394 -4.16 11.54 17.08
N TYR A 395 -3.38 12.16 16.21
CA TYR A 395 -3.90 12.95 15.09
C TYR A 395 -4.20 12.03 13.89
N THR A 396 -5.41 11.49 13.86
CA THR A 396 -5.88 10.53 12.84
C THR A 396 -6.67 11.16 11.71
N TYR A 397 -7.21 12.36 11.92
CA TYR A 397 -8.06 13.06 10.95
C TYR A 397 -7.21 13.79 9.92
N MET A 398 -7.65 13.74 8.66
CA MET A 398 -7.02 14.43 7.55
C MET A 398 -8.03 15.22 6.74
N LYS A 399 -7.57 16.37 6.23
CA LYS A 399 -8.34 17.22 5.33
C LYS A 399 -7.65 17.34 3.98
N ALA A 400 -8.46 17.37 2.93
CA ALA A 400 -7.97 17.65 1.59
C ALA A 400 -7.56 19.13 1.49
N THR A 401 -6.45 19.37 0.84
CA THR A 401 -5.87 20.72 0.60
C THR A 401 -6.05 21.16 -0.84
N ASP A 402 -6.43 20.24 -1.73
CA ASP A 402 -6.67 20.51 -3.14
C ASP A 402 -7.72 19.54 -3.70
N SER A 403 -8.19 19.80 -4.92
CA SER A 403 -9.12 18.90 -5.62
C SER A 403 -9.01 19.04 -7.13
N ILE A 404 -9.37 17.97 -7.82
CA ILE A 404 -9.43 17.90 -9.29
C ILE A 404 -10.89 17.86 -9.72
N ARG A 405 -11.27 18.69 -10.69
CA ARG A 405 -12.53 18.48 -11.44
C ARG A 405 -12.38 17.23 -12.30
N ILE A 406 -13.25 16.25 -12.07
CA ILE A 406 -13.24 14.97 -12.77
C ILE A 406 -13.71 15.20 -14.22
N PRO A 407 -12.89 14.92 -15.25
CA PRO A 407 -13.33 15.01 -16.64
C PRO A 407 -14.16 13.79 -17.03
N GLU A 408 -14.89 13.82 -18.15
CA GLU A 408 -15.58 12.63 -18.66
C GLU A 408 -14.57 11.59 -19.17
N TYR A 409 -13.50 12.05 -19.84
CA TYR A 409 -12.42 11.21 -20.33
C TYR A 409 -11.06 11.87 -20.15
N TYR A 410 -10.02 11.04 -20.06
CA TYR A 410 -8.66 11.44 -20.42
C TYR A 410 -8.36 11.01 -21.85
N VAL A 411 -7.61 11.84 -22.58
CA VAL A 411 -7.02 11.48 -23.87
C VAL A 411 -5.52 11.31 -23.68
N VAL A 412 -5.02 10.11 -23.97
CA VAL A 412 -3.60 9.72 -23.82
C VAL A 412 -3.06 9.41 -25.22
N PRO A 413 -2.15 10.23 -25.77
CA PRO A 413 -1.52 9.93 -27.05
C PRO A 413 -0.76 8.60 -27.01
N GLN A 414 -0.82 7.84 -28.10
CA GLN A 414 -0.21 6.50 -28.18
C GLN A 414 1.31 6.49 -27.94
N GLY A 415 1.97 7.63 -28.14
CA GLY A 415 3.39 7.81 -27.83
C GLY A 415 3.71 7.70 -26.34
N GLN A 416 2.73 7.85 -25.45
CA GLN A 416 2.84 7.64 -24.00
C GLN A 416 2.62 6.16 -23.64
N TRP A 417 3.30 5.26 -24.37
CA TRP A 417 3.05 3.82 -24.32
C TRP A 417 3.30 3.22 -22.92
N GLU A 418 4.29 3.72 -22.17
CA GLU A 418 4.56 3.25 -20.80
C GLU A 418 3.36 3.47 -19.87
N VAL A 419 2.75 4.65 -19.96
CA VAL A 419 1.53 4.99 -19.21
C VAL A 419 0.37 4.10 -19.62
N ILE A 420 0.20 3.84 -20.93
CA ILE A 420 -0.86 2.96 -21.45
C ILE A 420 -0.66 1.52 -20.95
N GLU A 421 0.57 1.01 -20.90
CA GLU A 421 0.87 -0.32 -20.35
C GLU A 421 0.55 -0.40 -18.85
N LEU A 422 0.87 0.64 -18.07
CA LEU A 422 0.52 0.70 -16.64
C LEU A 422 -0.99 0.74 -16.41
N MET A 423 -1.73 1.46 -17.25
CA MET A 423 -3.19 1.46 -17.25
C MET A 423 -3.76 0.06 -17.57
N ARG A 424 -3.20 -0.61 -18.58
CA ARG A 424 -3.62 -1.98 -18.94
C ARG A 424 -3.35 -2.99 -17.83
N LEU A 425 -2.17 -2.91 -17.21
CA LEU A 425 -1.79 -3.75 -16.07
C LEU A 425 -2.77 -3.63 -14.90
N ASN A 426 -3.39 -2.46 -14.76
CA ASN A 426 -4.36 -2.14 -13.72
C ASN A 426 -5.81 -2.36 -14.14
N ASN A 427 -6.05 -3.06 -15.25
CA ASN A 427 -7.39 -3.31 -15.81
C ASN A 427 -8.22 -2.04 -16.03
N ILE A 428 -7.55 -0.91 -16.33
CA ILE A 428 -8.24 0.32 -16.70
C ILE A 428 -8.88 0.12 -18.07
N ILE A 429 -10.17 0.43 -18.14
CA ILE A 429 -10.94 0.42 -19.38
C ILE A 429 -10.44 1.56 -20.27
N MET A 430 -10.04 1.21 -21.48
CA MET A 430 -9.45 2.12 -22.47
C MET A 430 -10.07 1.85 -23.84
N LYS A 431 -10.26 2.90 -24.65
CA LYS A 431 -10.81 2.81 -26.00
C LYS A 431 -9.87 3.54 -26.97
N PRO A 432 -9.33 2.89 -28.01
CA PRO A 432 -8.58 3.59 -29.04
C PRO A 432 -9.51 4.49 -29.87
N LEU A 433 -9.01 5.62 -30.35
CA LEU A 433 -9.68 6.43 -31.36
C LEU A 433 -9.68 5.69 -32.70
N GLU A 434 -10.85 5.57 -33.32
CA GLU A 434 -11.02 4.88 -34.62
C GLU A 434 -10.47 5.68 -35.81
N LYS A 435 -10.21 6.98 -35.64
CA LYS A 435 -9.69 7.87 -36.68
C LYS A 435 -9.11 9.14 -36.06
N ASP A 436 -8.26 9.81 -36.83
CA ASP A 436 -7.83 11.17 -36.55
C ASP A 436 -9.01 12.08 -36.21
N SER A 437 -8.91 12.79 -35.09
CA SER A 437 -10.01 13.57 -34.53
C SER A 437 -9.49 14.87 -33.92
N THR A 438 -10.18 15.98 -34.14
CA THR A 438 -9.89 17.24 -33.44
C THR A 438 -10.90 17.44 -32.34
N MET A 439 -10.44 17.55 -31.09
CA MET A 439 -11.29 17.67 -29.91
C MET A 439 -10.95 18.94 -29.14
N THR A 440 -11.95 19.51 -28.47
CA THR A 440 -11.76 20.61 -27.53
C THR A 440 -11.46 20.00 -26.15
N VAL A 441 -10.23 20.18 -25.67
CA VAL A 441 -9.74 19.53 -24.44
C VAL A 441 -9.16 20.55 -23.46
N GLY A 442 -9.19 20.23 -22.17
CA GLY A 442 -8.34 20.84 -21.16
C GLY A 442 -6.90 20.37 -21.35
N LYS A 443 -5.99 21.33 -21.55
CA LYS A 443 -4.54 21.11 -21.72
C LYS A 443 -3.81 21.73 -20.53
N TYR A 444 -2.92 20.95 -19.89
CA TYR A 444 -2.05 21.46 -18.82
C TYR A 444 -0.72 21.96 -19.36
N THR A 445 -0.29 23.11 -18.82
CA THR A 445 1.09 23.60 -18.90
C THR A 445 1.69 23.60 -17.49
N MET A 446 2.91 23.09 -17.37
CA MET A 446 3.67 23.04 -16.11
C MET A 446 4.17 24.44 -15.78
N ASN A 447 3.66 25.05 -14.71
CA ASN A 447 4.07 26.40 -14.29
C ASN A 447 5.23 26.36 -13.28
N LYS A 448 5.16 25.44 -12.32
CA LYS A 448 6.15 25.31 -11.24
C LYS A 448 6.20 23.87 -10.76
N PHE A 449 7.40 23.39 -10.47
CA PHE A 449 7.67 22.12 -9.80
C PHE A 449 9.12 22.15 -9.29
N ASN A 450 9.45 21.27 -8.36
CA ASN A 450 10.80 21.00 -7.91
C ASN A 450 11.18 19.57 -8.26
N THR A 451 12.38 19.35 -8.77
CA THR A 451 12.94 18.01 -9.00
C THR A 451 13.92 17.66 -7.89
N ALA A 452 13.84 16.44 -7.36
CA ALA A 452 14.81 15.96 -6.38
C ALA A 452 16.25 16.01 -6.95
N PRO A 453 17.28 16.37 -6.16
CA PRO A 453 18.66 16.44 -6.66
C PRO A 453 19.36 15.07 -6.72
N SER A 454 18.74 14.03 -6.20
CA SER A 454 19.28 12.67 -6.11
C SER A 454 18.22 11.64 -6.47
N ALA A 455 18.69 10.49 -6.95
CA ALA A 455 17.82 9.37 -7.25
C ALA A 455 17.11 8.87 -5.99
N TYR A 456 15.84 8.48 -6.15
CA TYR A 456 15.02 7.82 -5.15
C TYR A 456 14.25 6.71 -5.84
N GLU A 457 14.53 5.45 -5.47
CA GLU A 457 13.89 4.27 -6.08
C GLU A 457 13.92 4.31 -7.61
N GLY A 458 15.07 4.59 -8.22
CA GLY A 458 15.25 4.64 -9.68
C GLY A 458 14.77 5.92 -10.39
N HIS A 459 14.23 6.88 -9.65
CA HIS A 459 13.58 8.09 -10.19
C HIS A 459 14.16 9.38 -9.61
N TYR A 460 13.86 10.53 -10.25
CA TYR A 460 14.16 11.87 -9.72
C TYR A 460 12.83 12.60 -9.48
N PRO A 461 12.17 12.40 -8.33
CA PRO A 461 10.77 12.74 -8.21
C PRO A 461 10.49 14.25 -8.27
N HIS A 462 9.38 14.62 -8.93
CA HIS A 462 8.86 15.99 -8.95
C HIS A 462 7.91 16.25 -7.77
N SER A 463 7.95 17.46 -7.24
CA SER A 463 7.13 17.90 -6.10
C SER A 463 6.70 19.36 -6.27
N ASN A 464 5.78 19.83 -5.41
CA ASN A 464 5.24 21.20 -5.44
C ASN A 464 4.72 21.62 -6.81
N VAL A 465 4.07 20.68 -7.49
CA VAL A 465 3.61 20.83 -8.87
C VAL A 465 2.44 21.81 -8.92
N LYS A 466 2.55 22.83 -9.77
CA LYS A 466 1.48 23.76 -10.11
C LYS A 466 1.33 23.81 -11.62
N VAL A 467 0.10 23.65 -12.09
CA VAL A 467 -0.26 23.63 -13.51
C VAL A 467 -1.19 24.79 -13.85
N GLN A 468 -1.21 25.16 -15.12
CA GLN A 468 -2.25 26.00 -15.69
C GLN A 468 -3.07 25.18 -16.68
N GLU A 469 -4.39 25.14 -16.49
CA GLU A 469 -5.32 24.55 -17.46
C GLU A 469 -5.79 25.59 -18.47
N LYS A 470 -5.82 25.21 -19.75
CA LYS A 470 -6.52 25.98 -20.78
C LYS A 470 -7.27 25.05 -21.72
N THR A 471 -8.49 25.44 -22.07
CA THR A 471 -9.25 24.78 -23.13
C THR A 471 -8.65 25.10 -24.50
N ARG A 472 -8.35 24.07 -25.29
CA ARG A 472 -7.75 24.18 -26.63
C ARG A 472 -8.32 23.13 -27.57
N LYS A 473 -8.39 23.46 -28.87
CA LYS A 473 -8.62 22.46 -29.91
C LYS A 473 -7.30 21.77 -30.22
N VAL A 474 -7.26 20.45 -30.08
CA VAL A 474 -6.07 19.63 -30.31
C VAL A 474 -6.44 18.52 -31.30
N ARG A 475 -5.57 18.26 -32.27
CA ARG A 475 -5.69 17.11 -33.17
C ARG A 475 -5.04 15.89 -32.52
N PHE A 476 -5.84 14.85 -32.38
CA PHE A 476 -5.44 13.50 -31.96
C PHE A 476 -5.40 12.59 -33.18
N ARG A 477 -4.58 11.54 -33.09
CA ARG A 477 -4.41 10.56 -34.16
C ARG A 477 -5.28 9.34 -33.90
N GLU A 478 -5.58 8.61 -34.97
CA GLU A 478 -6.04 7.23 -34.85
C GLU A 478 -5.15 6.44 -33.88
N SER A 479 -5.78 5.59 -33.06
CA SER A 479 -5.17 4.80 -31.99
C SER A 479 -4.63 5.55 -30.77
N ASP A 480 -4.77 6.89 -30.69
CA ASP A 480 -4.68 7.57 -29.39
C ASP A 480 -5.79 7.04 -28.46
N ILE A 481 -5.55 7.03 -27.15
CA ILE A 481 -6.39 6.32 -26.20
C ILE A 481 -7.34 7.27 -25.47
N LEU A 482 -8.63 6.95 -25.47
CA LEU A 482 -9.64 7.52 -24.58
C LEU A 482 -9.80 6.63 -23.34
N ILE A 483 -9.69 7.25 -22.16
CA ILE A 483 -9.91 6.61 -20.87
C ILE A 483 -11.13 7.23 -20.22
N PRO A 484 -12.31 6.57 -20.20
CA PRO A 484 -13.48 7.07 -19.48
C PRO A 484 -13.21 7.13 -17.98
N THR A 485 -13.65 8.17 -17.28
CA THR A 485 -13.48 8.23 -15.82
C THR A 485 -14.56 7.45 -15.06
N ALA A 486 -15.75 7.27 -15.65
CA ALA A 486 -16.86 6.49 -15.10
C ALA A 486 -16.59 4.98 -15.16
N GLN A 487 -15.67 4.50 -14.33
CA GLN A 487 -15.28 3.10 -14.22
C GLN A 487 -14.74 2.78 -12.81
N PRO A 488 -14.63 1.49 -12.42
CA PRO A 488 -14.13 1.13 -11.09
C PRO A 488 -12.74 1.68 -10.76
N GLY A 489 -11.85 1.84 -11.75
CA GLY A 489 -10.48 2.35 -11.57
C GLY A 489 -10.33 3.87 -11.50
N ILE A 490 -11.41 4.63 -11.29
CA ILE A 490 -11.39 6.10 -11.29
C ILE A 490 -10.32 6.70 -10.37
N LYS A 491 -10.14 6.18 -9.16
CA LYS A 491 -9.13 6.70 -8.22
C LYS A 491 -7.71 6.46 -8.73
N TYR A 492 -7.42 5.31 -9.32
CA TYR A 492 -6.12 5.03 -9.94
C TYR A 492 -5.85 6.00 -11.09
N ILE A 493 -6.83 6.23 -11.96
CA ILE A 493 -6.71 7.18 -13.07
C ILE A 493 -6.39 8.58 -12.55
N LEU A 494 -7.15 9.07 -11.57
CA LEU A 494 -6.99 10.43 -11.03
C LEU A 494 -5.67 10.60 -10.26
N GLU A 495 -5.30 9.64 -9.41
CA GLU A 495 -4.06 9.72 -8.60
C GLU A 495 -2.78 9.57 -9.44
N THR A 496 -2.87 8.98 -10.64
CA THR A 496 -1.71 8.74 -11.51
C THR A 496 -1.60 9.72 -12.69
N LEU A 497 -2.72 10.08 -13.34
CA LEU A 497 -2.69 10.97 -14.50
C LEU A 497 -2.70 12.46 -14.15
N GLU A 498 -3.11 12.84 -12.95
CA GLU A 498 -3.13 14.25 -12.54
C GLU A 498 -1.74 14.68 -12.04
N PRO A 499 -1.06 15.61 -12.71
CA PRO A 499 0.35 15.90 -12.41
C PRO A 499 0.56 16.46 -11.00
N ALA A 500 -0.49 17.06 -10.40
CA ALA A 500 -0.47 17.60 -9.03
C ALA A 500 -0.75 16.55 -7.93
N ALA A 501 -1.13 15.33 -8.28
CA ALA A 501 -1.36 14.26 -7.31
C ALA A 501 -0.03 13.78 -6.69
N PRO A 502 -0.04 13.34 -5.42
CA PRO A 502 1.17 13.03 -4.66
C PRO A 502 1.93 11.81 -5.18
N ASP A 503 1.35 11.01 -6.06
CA ASP A 503 1.95 9.82 -6.67
C ASP A 503 1.74 9.74 -8.19
N SER A 504 1.60 10.88 -8.84
CA SER A 504 1.38 10.95 -10.29
C SER A 504 2.54 10.40 -11.12
N PHE A 505 2.28 9.99 -12.36
CA PHE A 505 3.34 9.64 -13.30
C PHE A 505 4.25 10.84 -13.61
N PHE A 506 3.73 12.07 -13.51
CA PHE A 506 4.58 13.26 -13.55
C PHE A 506 5.56 13.29 -12.37
N LYS A 507 5.10 13.04 -11.13
CA LYS A 507 6.00 12.92 -9.99
C LYS A 507 7.10 11.91 -10.25
N TRP A 508 6.78 10.77 -10.85
CA TRP A 508 7.74 9.71 -11.16
C TRP A 508 8.46 9.92 -12.52
N ASN A 509 8.60 11.17 -12.99
CA ASN A 509 9.40 11.56 -14.14
C ASN A 509 9.16 10.78 -15.44
N TYR A 510 7.93 10.26 -15.65
CA TYR A 510 7.54 9.59 -16.91
C TYR A 510 7.40 10.56 -18.09
N PHE A 511 7.37 11.88 -17.83
CA PHE A 511 7.13 12.90 -18.84
C PHE A 511 8.26 13.92 -18.96
N ASP A 512 9.45 13.63 -18.44
CA ASP A 512 10.56 14.59 -18.37
C ASP A 512 11.02 15.11 -19.74
N THR A 513 10.68 14.40 -20.82
CA THR A 513 10.94 14.86 -22.19
C THR A 513 10.30 16.21 -22.50
N ILE A 514 9.19 16.57 -21.83
CA ILE A 514 8.52 17.87 -22.01
C ILE A 514 9.27 19.01 -21.29
N LEU A 515 10.15 18.69 -20.35
CA LEU A 515 10.90 19.67 -19.55
C LEU A 515 12.15 20.19 -20.27
N GLN A 516 12.46 19.62 -21.43
CA GLN A 516 13.55 20.07 -22.29
C GLN A 516 12.99 20.58 -23.61
N GLN A 517 13.20 21.86 -23.88
CA GLN A 517 12.94 22.46 -25.18
C GLN A 517 13.88 21.86 -26.23
N LYS A 518 13.36 21.49 -27.39
CA LYS A 518 14.09 20.89 -28.51
C LYS A 518 14.43 21.92 -29.58
N GLU A 519 13.50 22.83 -29.86
CA GLU A 519 13.70 23.89 -30.86
C GLU A 519 14.14 25.21 -30.23
N GLY A 520 15.01 25.94 -30.92
CA GLY A 520 15.53 27.22 -30.47
C GLY A 520 15.69 28.20 -31.62
N TYR A 521 16.35 29.32 -31.36
CA TYR A 521 16.59 30.34 -32.37
C TYR A 521 18.01 30.91 -32.28
N SER A 522 18.53 31.31 -33.43
CA SER A 522 19.71 32.18 -33.51
C SER A 522 19.28 33.64 -33.45
N ALA A 523 19.85 34.42 -32.52
CA ALA A 523 19.42 35.80 -32.27
C ALA A 523 19.39 36.67 -33.53
N TYR A 524 20.43 36.61 -34.37
CA TYR A 524 20.53 37.41 -35.60
C TYR A 524 19.49 37.03 -36.67
N VAL A 525 18.99 35.79 -36.63
CA VAL A 525 17.93 35.32 -37.55
C VAL A 525 16.56 35.74 -37.01
N PHE A 526 16.33 35.53 -35.72
CA PHE A 526 15.03 35.80 -35.11
C PHE A 526 14.72 37.29 -34.92
N GLU A 527 15.74 38.16 -34.84
CA GLU A 527 15.55 39.59 -34.61
C GLU A 527 14.59 40.24 -35.62
N ALA A 528 14.70 39.88 -36.91
CA ALA A 528 13.82 40.41 -37.95
C ALA A 528 12.35 40.02 -37.69
N THR A 529 12.09 38.76 -37.32
CA THR A 529 10.76 38.28 -36.93
C THR A 529 10.27 38.97 -35.66
N ALA A 530 11.12 39.08 -34.64
CA ALA A 530 10.80 39.72 -33.37
C ALA A 530 10.42 41.21 -33.55
N ARG A 531 11.13 41.93 -34.42
CA ARG A 531 10.80 43.30 -34.81
C ARG A 531 9.42 43.38 -35.46
N LYS A 532 9.17 42.53 -36.46
CA LYS A 532 7.87 42.45 -37.14
C LYS A 532 6.73 42.17 -36.16
N MET A 533 6.92 41.24 -35.21
CA MET A 533 5.93 40.96 -34.16
C MET A 533 5.56 42.19 -33.34
N LEU A 534 6.52 43.07 -33.01
CA LEU A 534 6.27 44.30 -32.25
C LEU A 534 5.63 45.41 -33.09
N GLU A 535 5.94 45.47 -34.39
CA GLU A 535 5.34 46.43 -35.33
C GLU A 535 3.87 46.09 -35.59
N GLU A 536 3.54 44.81 -35.75
CA GLU A 536 2.21 44.33 -36.10
C GLU A 536 1.28 44.14 -34.89
N ASN A 537 1.83 43.99 -33.67
CA ASN A 537 1.04 43.77 -32.46
C ASN A 537 1.30 44.85 -31.39
N GLU A 538 0.49 45.91 -31.41
CA GLU A 538 0.59 47.04 -30.47
C GLU A 538 0.48 46.60 -28.99
N SER A 539 -0.37 45.62 -28.69
CA SER A 539 -0.55 45.10 -27.33
C SER A 539 0.69 44.34 -26.84
N LEU A 540 1.34 43.56 -27.71
CA LEU A 540 2.61 42.91 -27.41
C LEU A 540 3.71 43.96 -27.18
N ARG A 541 3.79 44.98 -28.04
CA ARG A 541 4.75 46.10 -27.89
C ARG A 541 4.60 46.83 -26.57
N LYS A 542 3.38 47.21 -26.18
CA LYS A 542 3.12 47.85 -24.88
C LYS A 542 3.61 46.99 -23.71
N ARG A 543 3.36 45.67 -23.76
CA ARG A 543 3.82 44.74 -22.71
C ARG A 543 5.35 44.61 -22.69
N PHE A 544 5.98 44.52 -23.85
CA PHE A 544 7.43 44.46 -24.00
C PHE A 544 8.11 45.72 -23.44
N ASP A 545 7.63 46.90 -23.84
CA ASP A 545 8.17 48.18 -23.36
C ASP A 545 7.93 48.38 -21.85
N SER A 546 6.78 47.93 -21.35
CA SER A 546 6.52 47.93 -19.90
C SER A 546 7.53 47.06 -19.15
N MET A 547 7.80 45.84 -19.64
CA MET A 547 8.80 44.95 -19.05
C MET A 547 10.20 45.57 -19.10
N LYS A 548 10.59 46.22 -20.21
CA LYS A 548 11.86 46.95 -20.33
C LYS A 548 12.00 48.10 -19.34
N ARG A 549 10.90 48.80 -19.03
CA ARG A 549 10.92 49.88 -18.02
C ARG A 549 10.99 49.34 -16.60
N ALA A 550 10.31 48.24 -16.32
CA ALA A 550 10.19 47.68 -14.98
C ALA A 550 11.41 46.85 -14.54
N ASP A 551 12.10 46.17 -15.47
CA ASP A 551 13.21 45.27 -15.16
C ASP A 551 14.49 45.68 -15.88
N ARG A 552 15.45 46.20 -15.09
CA ARG A 552 16.76 46.63 -15.58
C ARG A 552 17.63 45.46 -16.10
N LYS A 553 17.49 44.25 -15.56
CA LYS A 553 18.23 43.07 -16.08
C LYS A 553 17.69 42.67 -17.44
N PHE A 554 16.36 42.68 -17.60
CA PHE A 554 15.71 42.43 -18.88
C PHE A 554 16.09 43.49 -19.94
N ALA A 555 16.00 44.76 -19.58
CA ALA A 555 16.31 45.89 -20.48
C ALA A 555 17.73 45.85 -21.06
N ASN A 556 18.70 45.33 -20.28
CA ASN A 556 20.11 45.27 -20.65
C ASN A 556 20.56 43.90 -21.19
N SER A 557 19.62 42.99 -21.50
CA SER A 557 19.94 41.66 -22.04
C SER A 557 19.21 41.39 -23.34
N ASN A 558 19.95 41.35 -24.45
CA ASN A 558 19.42 40.99 -25.77
C ASN A 558 18.80 39.58 -25.73
N ARG A 559 19.50 38.62 -25.11
CA ARG A 559 19.00 37.25 -24.93
C ARG A 559 17.67 37.22 -24.18
N ALA A 560 17.53 37.97 -23.09
CA ALA A 560 16.29 37.97 -22.32
C ALA A 560 15.12 38.55 -23.13
N GLN A 561 15.36 39.66 -23.84
CA GLN A 561 14.36 40.32 -24.68
C GLN A 561 13.91 39.45 -25.86
N LEU A 562 14.85 38.87 -26.61
CA LEU A 562 14.52 37.98 -27.72
C LEU A 562 13.87 36.68 -27.24
N SER A 563 14.27 36.13 -26.09
CA SER A 563 13.63 34.92 -25.54
C SER A 563 12.18 35.21 -25.18
N TRP A 564 11.92 36.35 -24.54
CA TRP A 564 10.57 36.75 -24.18
C TRP A 564 9.66 36.94 -25.39
N LEU A 565 10.20 37.45 -26.50
CA LEU A 565 9.47 37.57 -27.77
C LEU A 565 9.28 36.18 -28.42
N HIS A 566 10.32 35.35 -28.43
CA HIS A 566 10.26 33.99 -28.96
C HIS A 566 9.20 33.15 -28.28
N ASP A 567 9.13 33.19 -26.94
CA ASP A 567 8.13 32.48 -26.12
C ASP A 567 6.68 32.95 -26.39
N ARG A 568 6.51 34.01 -27.17
CA ARG A 568 5.23 34.60 -27.58
C ARG A 568 5.04 34.62 -29.09
N SER A 569 5.91 33.93 -29.82
CA SER A 569 5.87 33.78 -31.28
C SER A 569 5.29 32.44 -31.69
N ASP A 570 4.87 32.32 -32.94
CA ASP A 570 4.42 31.06 -33.52
C ASP A 570 5.55 30.02 -33.67
N ASN A 571 6.81 30.43 -33.45
CA ASN A 571 7.97 29.54 -33.44
C ASN A 571 8.22 28.89 -32.07
N HIS A 572 7.46 29.27 -31.02
CA HIS A 572 7.60 28.61 -29.72
C HIS A 572 7.12 27.16 -29.80
N GLU A 573 7.92 26.25 -29.25
CA GLU A 573 7.60 24.82 -29.26
C GLU A 573 6.43 24.51 -28.33
N ASP A 574 5.28 24.15 -28.91
CA ASP A 574 4.06 23.82 -28.18
C ASP A 574 4.20 22.65 -27.18
N ALA A 575 5.18 21.77 -27.38
CA ALA A 575 5.44 20.60 -26.54
C ALA A 575 6.22 20.94 -25.25
N TYR A 576 6.99 22.04 -25.25
CA TYR A 576 7.78 22.43 -24.09
C TYR A 576 6.88 22.83 -22.92
N LEU A 577 7.09 22.20 -21.76
CA LEU A 577 6.29 22.31 -20.54
C LEU A 577 4.80 21.97 -20.70
N THR A 578 4.40 21.37 -21.82
CA THR A 578 3.04 20.90 -22.04
C THR A 578 2.89 19.47 -21.54
N TYR A 579 1.98 19.25 -20.61
CA TYR A 579 1.67 17.90 -20.15
C TYR A 579 0.95 17.10 -21.26
N PRO A 580 1.39 15.87 -21.58
CA PRO A 580 0.92 15.16 -22.77
C PRO A 580 -0.39 14.39 -22.55
N ILE A 581 -1.06 14.56 -21.40
CA ILE A 581 -2.35 13.94 -21.10
C ILE A 581 -3.42 15.04 -21.02
N TYR A 582 -4.55 14.81 -21.68
CA TYR A 582 -5.58 15.82 -21.89
C TYR A 582 -6.89 15.45 -21.22
N LYS A 583 -7.65 16.46 -20.80
CA LYS A 583 -9.00 16.29 -20.23
C LYS A 583 -10.05 16.55 -21.30
N LEU A 584 -10.98 15.63 -21.48
CA LEU A 584 -12.15 15.80 -22.34
C LEU A 584 -13.41 15.81 -21.46
N ASN A 585 -14.23 16.84 -21.63
CA ASN A 585 -15.50 17.03 -20.92
C ASN A 585 -16.64 17.16 -21.91
#